data_AF-A0A9E2G7I8-F1
#
_entry.id   AF-A0A9E2G7I8-F1
#
_cell.length_a   1.000
_cell.length_b   1.000
_cell.length_c   1.000
_cell.angle_alpha   90.00
_cell.angle_beta   90.00
_cell.angle_gamma   90.00
#
_symmetry.space_group_name_H-M   'P 1'
#
loop_
_entity.id
_entity.type
_entity.pdbx_description
1 polymer ?
#
loop_
_entity_poly.entity_id
_entity_poly.type
_entity_poly.pdbx_seq_one_letter_code
_entity_poly.pdbx_strand_id
1 'polypeptide(L)'
;MDIIFYIGIFLFVIGAWQAFMQGTHSEVISGILLTLGMVFVFIGNWHIGLFFIFLFASWFLLMQLFRFSTYHKYFFKIAPLLIGYAVLIAFLLIQFNFQDFFWWYLILSGLFLLINHKKQHQAKNFLDLLSGDDKEKRAEAETSFNKTIKYHLLSSVVFVASFILAFSYFS
;
A
#
# COMPACT_ATOMS: atom_id res chain seq x y z
N MET A 1 -2.12 28.54 3.65
CA MET A 1 -1.63 27.42 2.84
C MET A 1 -1.00 28.00 1.59
N ASP A 2 0.28 27.75 1.39
CA ASP A 2 1.07 28.41 0.36
C ASP A 2 0.80 27.80 -1.02
N ILE A 3 0.86 28.61 -2.08
CA ILE A 3 0.66 28.19 -3.48
C ILE A 3 1.59 27.01 -3.83
N ILE A 4 2.80 26.99 -3.26
CA ILE A 4 3.79 25.92 -3.43
C ILE A 4 3.26 24.55 -2.99
N PHE A 5 2.48 24.50 -1.90
CA PHE A 5 1.87 23.27 -1.42
C PHE A 5 0.90 22.68 -2.44
N TYR A 6 0.00 23.50 -3.00
CA TYR A 6 -0.96 23.04 -4.00
C TYR A 6 -0.31 22.61 -5.31
N ILE A 7 0.75 23.31 -5.73
CA ILE A 7 1.58 22.89 -6.87
C ILE A 7 2.21 21.52 -6.55
N GLY A 8 2.74 21.33 -5.35
CA GLY A 8 3.30 20.05 -4.92
C GLY A 8 2.29 18.90 -4.99
N ILE A 9 1.08 19.09 -4.44
CA ILE A 9 0.00 18.09 -4.52
C ILE A 9 -0.39 17.81 -5.98
N PHE A 10 -0.51 18.84 -6.80
CA PHE A 10 -0.86 18.69 -8.21
C PHE A 10 0.19 17.87 -8.97
N LEU A 11 1.48 18.19 -8.80
CA LEU A 11 2.59 17.41 -9.39
C LEU A 11 2.60 15.97 -8.87
N PHE A 12 2.31 15.77 -7.59
CA PHE A 12 2.24 14.45 -6.98
C PHE A 12 1.13 13.59 -7.59
N VAL A 13 -0.07 14.16 -7.78
CA VAL A 13 -1.22 13.48 -8.39
C VAL A 13 -0.93 13.15 -9.87
N ILE A 14 -0.32 14.08 -10.62
CA ILE A 14 0.04 13.82 -12.03
C ILE A 14 1.14 12.76 -12.13
N GLY A 15 2.16 12.82 -11.27
CA GLY A 15 3.22 11.81 -11.23
C GLY A 15 2.65 10.43 -10.91
N ALA A 16 1.78 10.35 -9.90
CA ALA A 16 1.07 9.11 -9.55
C ALA A 16 0.24 8.59 -10.74
N TRP A 17 -0.53 9.47 -11.41
CA TRP A 17 -1.30 9.11 -12.61
C TRP A 17 -0.42 8.58 -13.74
N GLN A 18 0.71 9.24 -14.02
CA GLN A 18 1.66 8.79 -15.03
C GLN A 18 2.30 7.45 -14.68
N ALA A 19 2.53 7.15 -13.41
CA ALA A 19 3.03 5.84 -12.98
C ALA A 19 2.13 4.68 -13.45
N PHE A 20 0.84 4.94 -13.70
CA PHE A 20 -0.11 3.96 -14.20
C PHE A 20 -0.22 3.91 -15.73
N MET A 21 0.33 4.89 -16.45
CA MET A 21 0.33 4.90 -17.92
C MET A 21 1.50 4.09 -18.46
N GLN A 22 1.24 3.18 -19.41
CA GLN A 22 2.23 2.28 -20.02
C GLN A 22 3.07 2.97 -21.13
N GLY A 23 3.47 4.22 -20.92
CA GLY A 23 4.33 4.95 -21.86
C GLY A 23 5.80 4.60 -21.67
N THR A 24 6.58 4.54 -22.76
CA THR A 24 8.03 4.23 -22.77
C THR A 24 8.89 5.18 -21.91
N HIS A 25 8.43 6.41 -21.66
CA HIS A 25 9.10 7.37 -20.76
C HIS A 25 8.30 7.66 -19.49
N SER A 26 7.17 6.96 -19.29
CA SER A 26 6.23 7.26 -18.22
C SER A 26 6.83 7.03 -16.84
N GLU A 27 7.72 6.04 -16.71
CA GLU A 27 8.40 5.73 -15.44
C GLU A 27 9.35 6.85 -15.00
N VAL A 28 10.14 7.40 -15.93
CA VAL A 28 11.11 8.47 -15.63
C VAL A 28 10.39 9.77 -15.28
N ILE A 29 9.38 10.16 -16.09
CA ILE A 29 8.63 11.39 -15.87
C ILE A 29 7.81 11.28 -14.57
N SER A 30 7.20 10.13 -14.31
CA SER A 30 6.53 9.83 -13.04
C SER A 30 7.46 9.99 -11.84
N GLY A 31 8.66 9.39 -11.90
CA GLY A 31 9.64 9.49 -10.82
C GLY A 31 10.05 10.94 -10.51
N ILE A 32 10.30 11.74 -11.56
CA ILE A 32 10.66 13.16 -11.42
C ILE A 32 9.49 13.94 -10.81
N LEU A 33 8.27 13.77 -11.32
CA LEU A 33 7.08 14.48 -10.85
C LEU A 33 6.71 14.12 -9.41
N LEU A 34 6.81 12.85 -9.02
CA LEU A 34 6.57 12.40 -7.66
C LEU A 34 7.61 12.98 -6.68
N THR A 35 8.88 12.98 -7.09
CA THR A 35 9.97 13.52 -6.25
C THR A 35 9.83 15.03 -6.07
N LEU A 36 9.62 15.78 -7.17
CA LEU A 36 9.39 17.23 -7.12
C LEU A 36 8.11 17.57 -6.35
N GLY A 37 7.03 16.82 -6.55
CA GLY A 37 5.78 16.98 -5.82
C GLY A 37 5.98 16.82 -4.31
N MET A 38 6.70 15.77 -3.89
CA MET A 38 7.02 15.55 -2.47
C MET A 38 7.88 16.67 -1.88
N VAL A 39 8.90 17.15 -2.61
CA VAL A 39 9.74 18.28 -2.16
C VAL A 39 8.91 19.55 -2.00
N PHE A 40 8.02 19.87 -2.95
CA PHE A 40 7.18 21.06 -2.87
C PHE A 40 6.12 20.97 -1.78
N VAL A 41 5.54 19.79 -1.55
CA VAL A 41 4.66 19.56 -0.39
C VAL A 41 5.43 19.78 0.92
N PHE A 42 6.67 19.29 1.01
CA PHE A 42 7.51 19.46 2.20
C PHE A 42 7.88 20.93 2.45
N ILE A 43 8.21 21.68 1.39
CA ILE A 43 8.49 23.12 1.48
C ILE A 43 7.25 23.91 1.88
N GLY A 44 6.09 23.61 1.29
CA GLY A 44 4.85 24.34 1.55
C GLY A 44 4.16 23.97 2.86
N ASN A 45 4.32 22.72 3.33
CA ASN A 45 3.84 22.27 4.63
C ASN A 45 4.66 21.06 5.10
N TRP A 46 5.66 21.33 5.93
CA TRP A 46 6.60 20.32 6.44
C TRP A 46 5.89 19.17 7.17
N HIS A 47 4.80 19.46 7.90
CA HIS A 47 4.04 18.46 8.66
C HIS A 47 3.35 17.47 7.73
N ILE A 48 2.73 17.96 6.65
CA ILE A 48 2.13 17.10 5.61
C ILE A 48 3.21 16.33 4.85
N GLY A 49 4.35 16.96 4.56
CA GLY A 49 5.49 16.29 3.94
C GLY A 49 6.00 15.11 4.75
N LEU A 50 6.18 15.28 6.06
CA LEU A 50 6.55 14.19 6.97
C LEU A 50 5.49 13.11 7.05
N PHE A 51 4.20 13.46 7.02
CA PHE A 51 3.11 12.49 6.96
C PHE A 51 3.23 11.61 5.71
N PHE A 52 3.54 12.17 4.53
CA PHE A 52 3.76 11.36 3.33
C PHE A 52 4.96 10.43 3.46
N ILE A 53 6.08 10.91 4.02
CA ILE A 53 7.26 10.06 4.27
C ILE A 53 6.89 8.90 5.20
N PHE A 54 6.16 9.19 6.29
CA PHE A 54 5.65 8.18 7.21
C PHE A 54 4.74 7.17 6.51
N LEU A 55 3.77 7.63 5.71
CA LEU A 55 2.85 6.79 4.95
C LEU A 55 3.59 5.85 3.99
N PHE A 56 4.58 6.35 3.24
CA PHE A 56 5.33 5.51 2.29
C PHE A 56 6.24 4.51 3.01
N ALA A 57 6.91 4.93 4.09
CA ALA A 57 7.72 4.04 4.90
C ALA A 57 6.88 2.93 5.55
N SER A 58 5.74 3.29 6.13
CA SER A 58 4.84 2.32 6.76
C SER A 58 4.22 1.38 5.74
N TRP A 59 3.87 1.89 4.56
CA TRP A 59 3.37 1.08 3.47
C TRP A 59 4.43 0.09 2.97
N PHE A 60 5.67 0.54 2.79
CA PHE A 60 6.76 -0.32 2.35
C PHE A 60 6.98 -1.50 3.32
N LEU A 61 7.03 -1.23 4.62
CA LEU A 61 7.17 -2.27 5.64
C LEU A 61 5.95 -3.20 5.69
N LEU A 62 4.73 -2.66 5.52
CA LEU A 62 3.52 -3.47 5.41
C LEU A 62 3.61 -4.46 4.25
N MET A 63 4.14 -4.04 3.10
CA MET A 63 4.33 -4.92 1.95
C MET A 63 5.35 -6.03 2.21
N GLN A 64 6.43 -5.75 2.96
CA GLN A 64 7.37 -6.79 3.38
C GLN A 64 6.71 -7.83 4.28
N LEU A 65 5.87 -7.40 5.24
CA LEU A 65 5.09 -8.31 6.09
C LEU A 65 4.09 -9.13 5.26
N PHE A 66 3.40 -8.48 4.33
CA PHE A 66 2.42 -9.10 3.45
C PHE A 66 3.05 -10.20 2.60
N ARG A 67 4.28 -10.00 2.10
CA ARG A 67 4.99 -11.04 1.34
C ARG A 67 5.04 -12.37 2.09
N PHE A 68 5.13 -12.34 3.42
CA PHE A 68 5.13 -13.53 4.26
C PHE A 68 3.72 -13.97 4.68
N SER A 69 2.82 -13.04 5.02
CA SER A 69 1.47 -13.37 5.49
C SER A 69 0.58 -13.97 4.41
N THR A 70 0.89 -13.66 3.14
CA THR A 70 0.15 -14.18 1.99
C THR A 70 0.39 -15.68 1.76
N TYR A 71 1.44 -16.25 2.36
CA TYR A 71 1.65 -17.69 2.40
C TYR A 71 0.80 -18.33 3.50
N HIS A 72 -0.22 -19.08 3.10
CA HIS A 72 -1.17 -19.76 4.00
C HIS A 72 -0.54 -20.52 5.18
N LYS A 73 0.63 -21.16 4.98
CA LYS A 73 1.36 -21.89 6.01
C LYS A 73 1.88 -21.01 7.16
N TYR A 74 2.17 -19.74 6.86
CA TYR A 74 2.74 -18.79 7.82
C TYR A 74 1.73 -17.75 8.31
N PHE A 75 0.53 -17.68 7.72
CA PHE A 75 -0.48 -16.67 8.06
C PHE A 75 -0.73 -16.58 9.56
N PHE A 76 -1.05 -17.68 10.23
CA PHE A 76 -1.35 -17.67 11.68
C PHE A 76 -0.15 -17.26 12.55
N LYS A 77 1.08 -17.50 12.09
CA LYS A 77 2.30 -17.08 12.81
C LYS A 77 2.59 -15.59 12.61
N ILE A 78 2.20 -15.04 11.47
CA ILE A 78 2.48 -13.65 11.09
C ILE A 78 1.31 -12.73 11.46
N ALA A 79 0.09 -13.25 11.62
CA ALA A 79 -1.06 -12.44 12.00
C ALA A 79 -0.83 -11.65 13.31
N PRO A 80 -0.26 -12.22 14.39
CA PRO A 80 0.10 -11.44 15.58
C PRO A 80 1.10 -10.32 15.30
N LEU A 81 2.09 -10.57 14.43
CA LEU A 81 3.06 -9.55 14.01
C LEU A 81 2.38 -8.44 13.21
N LEU A 82 1.42 -8.78 12.37
CA LEU A 82 0.64 -7.82 11.59
C LEU A 82 -0.26 -6.96 12.49
N ILE A 83 -0.87 -7.56 13.51
CA ILE A 83 -1.64 -6.85 14.54
C ILE A 83 -0.72 -5.90 15.32
N GLY A 84 0.42 -6.41 15.81
CA GLY A 84 1.42 -5.59 16.52
C GLY A 84 1.94 -4.43 15.66
N TYR A 85 2.12 -4.67 14.36
CA TYR A 85 2.48 -3.63 13.41
C TYR A 85 1.37 -2.58 13.24
N ALA A 86 0.11 -3.00 13.11
CA ALA A 86 -1.03 -2.07 13.05
C ALA A 86 -1.13 -1.20 14.32
N VAL A 87 -0.93 -1.80 15.50
CA VAL A 87 -0.89 -1.08 16.79
C VAL A 87 0.26 -0.08 16.82
N LEU A 88 1.45 -0.47 16.36
CA LEU A 88 2.62 0.42 16.28
C LEU A 88 2.34 1.63 15.38
N ILE A 89 1.73 1.42 14.20
CA ILE A 89 1.39 2.53 13.30
C ILE A 89 0.36 3.46 13.94
N ALA A 90 -0.68 2.92 14.58
CA ALA A 90 -1.68 3.73 15.27
C ALA A 90 -1.05 4.58 16.39
N PHE A 91 -0.16 3.98 17.19
CA PHE A 91 0.60 4.68 18.22
C PHE A 91 1.48 5.80 17.62
N LEU A 92 2.22 5.50 16.55
CA LEU A 92 3.10 6.49 15.90
C LEU A 92 2.34 7.65 15.25
N LEU A 93 1.14 7.41 14.72
CA LEU A 93 0.27 8.50 14.22
C LEU A 93 -0.01 9.53 15.31
N ILE A 94 -0.22 9.09 16.55
CA ILE A 94 -0.50 10.00 17.68
C ILE A 94 0.78 10.66 18.17
N GLN A 95 1.87 9.88 18.32
CA GLN A 95 3.16 10.43 18.77
C GLN A 95 3.74 11.49 17.82
N PHE A 96 3.51 11.35 16.51
CA PHE A 96 3.94 12.35 15.52
C PHE A 96 2.89 13.45 15.27
N ASN A 97 1.82 13.50 16.06
CA ASN A 97 0.73 14.48 15.89
C ASN A 97 0.09 14.45 14.48
N PHE A 98 -0.06 13.25 13.94
CA PHE A 98 -0.75 12.97 12.66
C PHE A 98 -2.18 12.45 12.84
N GLN A 99 -2.75 12.61 14.04
CA GLN A 99 -4.12 12.18 14.34
C GLN A 99 -5.17 12.75 13.36
N ASP A 100 -5.01 14.01 12.94
CA ASP A 100 -5.89 14.66 11.96
C ASP A 100 -5.81 14.02 10.56
N PHE A 101 -4.71 13.30 10.27
CA PHE A 101 -4.51 12.57 9.02
C PHE A 101 -4.98 11.11 9.10
N PHE A 102 -5.62 10.67 10.19
CA PHE A 102 -6.12 9.31 10.34
C PHE A 102 -6.94 8.84 9.12
N TRP A 103 -7.93 9.65 8.71
CA TRP A 103 -8.77 9.32 7.56
C TRP A 103 -7.98 9.28 6.25
N TRP A 104 -7.02 10.18 6.07
CA TRP A 104 -6.14 10.18 4.91
C TRP A 104 -5.26 8.93 4.86
N TYR A 105 -4.70 8.52 6.01
CA TYR A 105 -3.91 7.29 6.12
C TYR A 105 -4.76 6.06 5.77
N LEU A 106 -5.99 5.99 6.30
CA LEU A 106 -6.90 4.87 6.06
C LEU A 106 -7.32 4.78 4.59
N ILE A 107 -7.70 5.90 3.98
CA ILE A 107 -8.12 5.97 2.56
C ILE A 107 -6.96 5.58 1.65
N LEU A 108 -5.77 6.18 1.85
CA LEU A 108 -4.61 5.91 0.99
C LEU A 108 -4.11 4.47 1.14
N SER A 109 -4.03 3.96 2.38
CA SER A 109 -3.68 2.56 2.62
C SER A 109 -4.71 1.61 2.00
N GLY A 110 -6.00 1.91 2.13
CA GLY A 110 -7.08 1.14 1.49
C GLY A 110 -6.96 1.12 -0.03
N LEU A 111 -6.70 2.27 -0.66
CA LEU A 111 -6.46 2.37 -2.10
C LEU A 111 -5.24 1.54 -2.52
N PHE A 112 -4.13 1.61 -1.79
CA PHE A 112 -2.96 0.83 -2.12
C PHE A 112 -3.19 -0.68 -1.99
N LEU A 113 -3.96 -1.12 -0.98
CA LEU A 113 -4.36 -2.52 -0.82
C LEU A 113 -5.25 -2.98 -1.99
N LEU A 114 -6.21 -2.15 -2.43
CA LEU A 114 -7.05 -2.45 -3.59
C LEU A 114 -6.24 -2.54 -4.90
N ILE A 115 -5.29 -1.63 -5.10
CA ILE A 115 -4.40 -1.65 -6.26
C ILE A 115 -3.59 -2.95 -6.27
N ASN A 116 -3.03 -3.35 -5.12
CA ASN A 116 -2.27 -4.59 -5.02
C ASN A 116 -3.13 -5.84 -5.23
N HIS A 117 -4.35 -5.85 -4.68
CA HIS A 117 -5.30 -6.93 -4.93
C HIS A 117 -5.63 -7.05 -6.43
N LYS A 118 -5.86 -5.93 -7.12
CA LYS A 118 -6.09 -5.92 -8.58
C LYS A 118 -4.87 -6.43 -9.35
N LYS A 119 -3.64 -6.03 -8.96
CA LYS A 119 -2.40 -6.53 -9.57
C LYS A 119 -2.25 -8.05 -9.40
N GLN A 120 -2.62 -8.61 -8.25
CA GLN A 120 -2.60 -10.07 -8.04
C GLN A 120 -3.59 -10.81 -8.95
N HIS A 121 -4.78 -10.25 -9.19
CA HIS A 121 -5.74 -10.80 -10.15
C HIS A 121 -5.24 -10.72 -11.61
N GLN A 122 -4.57 -9.64 -12.00
CA GLN A 122 -3.97 -9.54 -13.34
C GLN A 122 -2.85 -10.58 -13.54
N ALA A 123 -2.03 -10.83 -12.51
CA ALA A 123 -1.00 -11.87 -12.57
C ALA A 123 -1.58 -13.28 -12.75
N LYS A 124 -2.78 -13.56 -12.20
CA LYS A 124 -3.50 -14.81 -12.45
C LYS A 124 -3.81 -14.98 -13.96
N ASN A 125 -4.29 -13.92 -14.62
CA ASN A 125 -4.61 -13.96 -16.05
C ASN A 125 -3.38 -14.19 -16.93
N PHE A 126 -2.19 -13.73 -16.52
CA PHE A 126 -0.92 -14.04 -17.21
C PHE A 126 -0.48 -15.48 -17.04
N LEU A 127 -0.85 -16.13 -15.95
CA LEU A 127 -0.60 -17.55 -15.74
C LEU A 127 -1.45 -18.43 -16.65
N ASP A 128 -2.69 -18.02 -16.93
CA ASP A 128 -3.52 -18.68 -17.93
C ASP A 128 -2.88 -18.67 -19.33
N LEU A 129 -2.07 -17.65 -19.64
CA LEU A 129 -1.29 -17.54 -20.89
C LEU A 129 0.00 -18.40 -20.89
N LEU A 130 0.67 -18.53 -19.74
CA LEU A 130 1.97 -19.21 -19.61
C LEU A 130 1.87 -20.73 -19.38
N SER A 131 0.74 -21.22 -18.84
CA SER A 131 0.59 -22.62 -18.41
C SER A 131 0.50 -23.64 -19.57
N GLY A 132 0.29 -23.18 -20.81
CA GLY A 132 0.08 -24.08 -21.96
C GLY A 132 -1.09 -25.06 -21.74
N ASP A 133 -0.95 -26.28 -22.27
CA ASP A 133 -1.99 -27.33 -22.24
C ASP A 133 -1.86 -28.30 -21.04
N ASP A 134 -0.90 -28.04 -20.13
CA ASP A 134 -0.57 -28.92 -19.00
C ASP A 134 -1.55 -28.70 -17.84
N LYS A 135 -2.70 -29.37 -17.92
CA LYS A 135 -3.88 -29.17 -17.05
C LYS A 135 -3.57 -29.33 -15.55
N GLU A 136 -2.63 -30.20 -15.19
CA GLU A 136 -2.30 -30.49 -13.80
C GLU A 136 -1.49 -29.34 -13.16
N LYS A 137 -0.46 -28.85 -13.85
CA LYS A 137 0.31 -27.67 -13.41
C LYS A 137 -0.54 -26.41 -13.35
N ARG A 138 -1.50 -26.28 -14.28
CA ARG A 138 -2.48 -25.19 -14.28
C ARG A 138 -3.37 -25.23 -13.03
N ALA A 139 -3.90 -26.39 -12.68
CA ALA A 139 -4.75 -26.56 -11.50
C ALA A 139 -3.99 -26.27 -10.19
N GLU A 140 -2.73 -26.70 -10.08
CA GLU A 140 -1.88 -26.40 -8.93
C GLU A 140 -1.57 -24.91 -8.81
N ALA A 141 -1.18 -24.28 -9.92
CA ALA A 141 -0.89 -22.84 -9.96
C ALA A 141 -2.14 -22.03 -9.61
N GLU A 142 -3.30 -22.35 -10.17
CA GLU A 142 -4.55 -21.66 -9.87
C GLU A 142 -4.92 -21.77 -8.38
N THR A 143 -4.76 -22.95 -7.80
CA THR A 143 -5.03 -23.18 -6.37
C THR A 143 -4.09 -22.35 -5.49
N SER A 144 -2.81 -22.26 -5.86
CA SER A 144 -1.81 -21.44 -5.16
C SER A 144 -2.14 -19.94 -5.25
N PHE A 145 -2.53 -19.46 -6.42
CA PHE A 145 -2.93 -18.06 -6.63
C PHE A 145 -4.21 -17.70 -5.87
N ASN A 146 -5.24 -18.55 -5.93
CA ASN A 146 -6.48 -18.33 -5.20
C ASN A 146 -6.24 -18.28 -3.68
N LYS A 147 -5.35 -19.14 -3.16
CA LYS A 147 -4.91 -19.05 -1.75
C LYS A 147 -4.20 -17.72 -1.48
N THR A 148 -3.25 -17.34 -2.32
CA THR A 148 -2.49 -16.08 -2.19
C THR A 148 -3.43 -14.88 -2.12
N ILE A 149 -4.37 -14.77 -3.06
CA ILE A 149 -5.38 -13.69 -3.10
C ILE A 149 -6.24 -13.69 -1.83
N LYS A 150 -6.72 -14.86 -1.39
CA LYS A 150 -7.53 -15.01 -0.18
C LYS A 150 -6.78 -14.55 1.08
N TYR A 151 -5.52 -14.97 1.23
CA TYR A 151 -4.71 -14.62 2.41
C TYR A 151 -4.22 -13.17 2.37
N HIS A 152 -4.04 -12.58 1.18
CA HIS A 152 -3.84 -11.15 1.04
C HIS A 152 -5.06 -10.38 1.55
N LEU A 153 -6.26 -10.72 1.10
CA LEU A 153 -7.51 -10.09 1.56
C LEU A 153 -7.68 -10.24 3.08
N LEU A 154 -7.44 -11.43 3.62
CA LEU A 154 -7.54 -11.69 5.05
C LEU A 154 -6.52 -10.86 5.85
N SER A 155 -5.27 -10.77 5.37
CA SER A 155 -4.25 -9.90 5.97
C SER A 155 -4.65 -8.43 5.93
N SER A 156 -5.20 -7.96 4.82
CA SER A 156 -5.73 -6.59 4.68
C SER A 156 -6.82 -6.30 5.70
N VAL A 157 -7.79 -7.20 5.87
CA VAL A 157 -8.87 -7.05 6.84
C VAL A 157 -8.32 -7.03 8.27
N VAL A 158 -7.43 -7.96 8.61
CA VAL A 158 -6.80 -8.02 9.95
C VAL A 158 -6.03 -6.73 10.24
N PHE A 159 -5.23 -6.25 9.29
CA PHE A 159 -4.49 -5.00 9.43
C PHE A 159 -5.43 -3.80 9.65
N VAL A 160 -6.42 -3.61 8.77
CA VAL A 160 -7.34 -2.45 8.84
C VAL A 160 -8.16 -2.48 10.14
N ALA A 161 -8.74 -3.61 10.50
CA ALA A 161 -9.53 -3.73 11.72
C ALA A 161 -8.69 -3.47 12.97
N SER A 162 -7.49 -4.07 13.05
CA SER A 162 -6.57 -3.87 14.18
C SER A 162 -6.08 -2.43 14.26
N PHE A 163 -5.81 -1.80 13.12
CA PHE A 163 -5.39 -0.40 13.04
C PHE A 163 -6.48 0.54 13.55
N ILE A 164 -7.73 0.36 13.10
CA ILE A 164 -8.87 1.18 13.55
C ILE A 164 -9.07 1.01 15.06
N LEU A 165 -9.12 -0.23 15.56
CA LEU A 165 -9.29 -0.51 16.98
C LEU A 165 -8.16 0.08 17.84
N ALA A 166 -6.91 -0.08 17.39
CA ALA A 166 -5.76 0.46 18.11
C ALA A 166 -5.75 1.99 18.11
N PHE A 167 -6.09 2.61 16.98
CA PHE A 167 -6.17 4.07 16.90
C PHE A 167 -7.26 4.60 17.85
N SER A 168 -8.46 4.03 17.81
CA SER A 168 -9.55 4.38 18.72
C SER A 168 -9.23 4.17 20.21
N TYR A 169 -8.29 3.27 20.54
CA TYR A 169 -7.84 3.06 21.91
C TYR A 169 -6.85 4.14 22.38
N PHE A 170 -6.02 4.67 21.48
CA PHE A 170 -5.00 5.66 21.81
C PHE A 170 -5.47 7.11 21.68
N SER A 171 -6.51 7.37 20.88
CA SER A 171 -7.13 8.68 20.67
C SER A 171 -8.10 9.05 21.78
#